data_AF-A0A452FGN8-F1
#
_entry.id   AF-A0A452FGN8-F1
#
_cell.length_a   1.000
_cell.length_b   1.000
_cell.length_c   1.000
_cell.angle_alpha   90.00
_cell.angle_beta   90.00
_cell.angle_gamma   90.00
#
_symmetry.space_group_name_H-M   'P 1'
#
loop_
_entity.id
_entity.type
_entity.pdbx_description
1 polymer ?
#
loop_
_entity_poly.entity_id
_entity_poly.type
_entity_poly.pdbx_seq_one_letter_code
_entity_poly.pdbx_strand_id
1 'polypeptide(L)'
;MSTWETQTVTLRDTGDLLKEQMPHLIPEKHTDKGPLTLQARMTCWREDNGHTSAFWEFGFNGQLCLLFDLENGHCTMLHPGGRQMKENWENDRAVTDFFRKVSMGDCRAWLQAFLVRWEKMLKTSAPLTTGPSTVQPTAPASNHISWITTGVLTSFVIMGIIIACIH
;
A
#
# COMPACT_ATOMS: atom_id res chain seq x y z
N MET A 1 -0.15 6.08 -26.78
CA MET A 1 -1.00 5.91 -25.59
C MET A 1 -0.46 6.77 -24.47
N SER A 2 -1.33 7.38 -23.68
CA SER A 2 -0.92 8.11 -22.48
C SER A 2 -0.42 7.16 -21.39
N THR A 3 0.38 7.66 -20.44
CA THR A 3 0.85 6.86 -19.27
C THR A 3 -0.32 6.23 -18.50
N TRP A 4 -1.47 6.91 -18.46
CA TRP A 4 -2.67 6.41 -17.80
C TRP A 4 -3.31 5.23 -18.56
N GLU A 5 -3.34 5.30 -19.89
CA GLU A 5 -3.84 4.22 -20.73
C GLU A 5 -2.97 2.97 -20.62
N THR A 6 -1.63 3.13 -20.64
CA THR A 6 -0.71 2.00 -20.49
C THR A 6 -0.83 1.36 -19.12
N GLN A 7 -0.95 2.17 -18.06
CA GLN A 7 -1.19 1.67 -16.70
C GLN A 7 -2.50 0.88 -16.60
N THR A 8 -3.58 1.37 -17.21
CA THR A 8 -4.88 0.69 -17.19
C THR A 8 -4.81 -0.68 -17.88
N VAL A 9 -4.08 -0.79 -18.99
CA VAL A 9 -3.86 -2.07 -19.67
C VAL A 9 -3.07 -3.03 -18.78
N THR A 10 -1.93 -2.60 -18.23
CA THR A 10 -1.11 -3.46 -17.36
C THR A 10 -1.86 -3.93 -16.11
N LEU A 11 -2.72 -3.08 -15.52
CA LEU A 11 -3.55 -3.48 -14.38
C LEU A 11 -4.61 -4.53 -14.76
N ARG A 12 -5.15 -4.46 -15.98
CA ARG A 12 -6.07 -5.49 -16.51
C ARG A 12 -5.33 -6.82 -16.71
N ASP A 13 -4.17 -6.78 -17.36
CA ASP A 13 -3.34 -7.97 -17.60
C ASP A 13 -2.92 -8.63 -16.27
N THR A 14 -2.60 -7.81 -15.26
CA THR A 14 -2.32 -8.28 -13.90
C THR A 14 -3.53 -8.97 -13.29
N GLY A 15 -4.72 -8.37 -13.43
CA GLY A 15 -5.96 -8.95 -12.94
C GLY A 15 -6.28 -10.29 -13.61
N ASP A 16 -6.02 -10.42 -14.91
CA ASP A 16 -6.26 -11.66 -15.65
C ASP A 16 -5.24 -12.75 -15.28
N LEU A 17 -3.96 -12.42 -15.12
CA LEU A 17 -2.96 -13.35 -14.57
C LEU A 17 -3.38 -13.85 -13.18
N LEU A 18 -3.79 -12.96 -12.28
CA LEU A 18 -4.18 -13.35 -10.92
C LEU A 18 -5.41 -14.26 -10.90
N LYS A 19 -6.37 -14.05 -11.82
CA LYS A 19 -7.52 -14.97 -11.98
C LYS A 19 -7.08 -16.34 -12.46
N GLU A 20 -6.15 -16.44 -13.40
CA GLU A 20 -5.59 -17.71 -13.87
C GLU A 20 -4.86 -18.45 -12.76
N GLN A 21 -4.18 -17.72 -11.87
CA GLN A 21 -3.48 -18.31 -10.73
C GLN A 21 -4.44 -18.76 -9.61
N MET A 22 -5.58 -18.09 -9.44
CA MET A 22 -6.50 -18.26 -8.31
C MET A 22 -6.87 -19.72 -7.95
N PRO A 23 -7.16 -20.63 -8.92
CA PRO A 23 -7.47 -22.03 -8.62
C PRO A 23 -6.34 -22.79 -7.91
N HIS A 24 -5.09 -22.36 -8.09
CA HIS A 24 -3.90 -22.98 -7.51
C HIS A 24 -3.48 -22.39 -6.17
N LEU A 25 -4.19 -21.36 -5.70
CA LEU A 25 -3.85 -20.61 -4.48
C LEU A 25 -4.89 -20.77 -3.37
N ILE A 26 -5.87 -21.65 -3.56
CA ILE A 26 -6.98 -21.83 -2.62
C ILE A 26 -6.42 -22.27 -1.26
N PRO A 27 -6.55 -21.44 -0.21
CA PRO A 27 -6.04 -21.79 1.11
C PRO A 27 -6.65 -23.11 1.60
N GLU A 28 -5.80 -24.02 2.11
CA GLU A 28 -6.23 -25.35 2.59
C GLU A 28 -7.36 -25.31 3.64
N LYS A 29 -7.47 -24.20 4.38
CA LYS A 29 -8.46 -23.98 5.44
C LYS A 29 -9.55 -22.98 5.05
N HIS A 30 -9.88 -22.83 3.77
CA HIS A 30 -11.03 -22.01 3.38
C HIS A 30 -12.34 -22.73 3.77
N THR A 31 -12.70 -22.59 5.05
CA THR A 31 -13.96 -23.08 5.64
C THR A 31 -15.08 -22.05 5.58
N ASP A 32 -14.78 -20.83 5.14
CA ASP A 32 -15.76 -19.77 5.03
C ASP A 32 -16.69 -20.05 3.85
N LYS A 33 -18.01 -19.94 4.08
CA LYS A 33 -19.02 -20.21 3.05
C LYS A 33 -19.15 -19.07 2.02
N GLY A 34 -18.45 -17.96 2.26
CA GLY A 34 -18.40 -16.81 1.37
C GLY A 34 -17.42 -16.98 0.20
N PRO A 35 -17.55 -16.15 -0.85
CA PRO A 35 -16.60 -16.12 -1.95
C PRO A 35 -15.22 -15.72 -1.44
N LEU A 36 -14.19 -16.47 -1.86
CA LEU A 36 -12.80 -16.12 -1.57
C LEU A 36 -12.41 -14.90 -2.42
N THR A 37 -11.85 -13.88 -1.78
CA THR A 37 -11.34 -12.68 -2.47
C THR A 37 -9.83 -12.62 -2.39
N LEU A 38 -9.14 -12.49 -3.52
CA LEU A 38 -7.71 -12.23 -3.60
C LEU A 38 -7.49 -10.73 -3.83
N GLN A 39 -6.61 -10.14 -3.03
CA GLN A 39 -6.19 -8.75 -3.14
C GLN A 39 -4.70 -8.70 -3.43
N ALA A 40 -4.31 -7.81 -4.33
CA ALA A 40 -2.93 -7.56 -4.69
C ALA A 40 -2.67 -6.04 -4.65
N ARG A 41 -1.57 -5.64 -4.00
CA ARG A 41 -1.11 -4.25 -3.99
C ARG A 41 0.35 -4.21 -4.42
N MET A 42 0.63 -3.47 -5.49
CA MET A 42 1.98 -3.21 -5.96
C MET A 42 2.43 -1.83 -5.50
N THR A 43 3.63 -1.76 -4.97
CA THR A 43 4.30 -0.50 -4.64
C THR A 43 5.63 -0.45 -5.37
N CYS A 44 5.90 0.62 -6.09
CA CYS A 44 7.22 0.91 -6.65
C CYS A 44 7.63 2.35 -6.30
N TRP A 45 8.92 2.57 -6.09
CA TRP A 45 9.49 3.89 -5.85
C TRP A 45 10.88 4.00 -6.44
N ARG A 46 11.35 5.24 -6.61
CA ARG A 46 12.71 5.52 -7.09
C ARG A 46 13.57 5.94 -5.91
N GLU A 47 14.72 5.30 -5.78
CA GLU A 47 15.75 5.67 -4.81
C GLU A 47 16.61 6.83 -5.31
N ASP A 48 17.38 7.44 -4.42
CA ASP A 48 18.25 8.58 -4.72
C ASP A 48 19.33 8.26 -5.77
N ASN A 49 19.78 7.00 -5.81
CA ASN A 49 20.72 6.48 -6.81
C ASN A 49 20.08 6.25 -8.20
N GLY A 50 18.76 6.50 -8.34
CA GLY A 50 18.00 6.25 -9.56
C GLY A 50 17.51 4.81 -9.75
N HIS A 51 17.83 3.89 -8.84
CA HIS A 51 17.29 2.54 -8.77
C HIS A 51 15.78 2.58 -8.55
N THR A 52 15.06 1.58 -9.06
CA THR A 52 13.62 1.44 -8.82
C THR A 52 13.40 0.17 -8.03
N SER A 53 12.91 0.35 -6.81
CA SER A 53 12.62 -0.73 -5.88
C SER A 53 11.12 -0.94 -5.84
N ALA A 54 10.69 -2.18 -5.64
CA ALA A 54 9.29 -2.52 -5.65
C ALA A 54 8.99 -3.81 -4.90
N PHE A 55 7.78 -3.88 -4.35
CA PHE A 55 7.25 -5.10 -3.76
C PHE A 55 5.76 -5.27 -4.06
N TRP A 56 5.30 -6.50 -3.92
CA TRP A 56 3.89 -6.83 -3.93
C TRP A 56 3.43 -7.35 -2.59
N GLU A 57 2.22 -6.97 -2.23
CA GLU A 57 1.47 -7.51 -1.11
C GLU A 57 0.27 -8.27 -1.62
N PHE A 58 0.07 -9.47 -1.09
CA PHE A 58 -1.07 -10.29 -1.40
C PHE A 58 -1.82 -10.72 -0.16
N GLY A 59 -3.15 -10.68 -0.24
CA GLY A 59 -4.02 -11.06 0.85
C GLY A 59 -5.30 -11.74 0.40
N PHE A 60 -5.86 -12.53 1.30
CA PHE A 60 -7.17 -13.14 1.12
C PHE A 60 -8.16 -12.50 2.10
N ASN A 61 -9.34 -12.11 1.62
CA ASN A 61 -10.42 -11.56 2.46
C ASN A 61 -9.97 -10.40 3.38
N GLY A 62 -9.09 -9.52 2.89
CA GLY A 62 -8.54 -8.40 3.65
C GLY A 62 -7.31 -8.73 4.50
N GLN A 63 -6.97 -10.02 4.66
CA GLN A 63 -5.85 -10.45 5.47
C GLN A 63 -4.59 -10.61 4.62
N LEU A 64 -3.58 -9.78 4.89
CA LEU A 64 -2.27 -9.86 4.26
C LEU A 64 -1.62 -11.22 4.56
N CYS A 65 -1.19 -11.91 3.51
CA CYS A 65 -0.70 -13.28 3.57
C CYS A 65 0.74 -13.44 3.04
N LEU A 66 1.12 -12.65 2.05
CA LEU A 66 2.42 -12.74 1.40
C LEU A 66 2.97 -11.34 1.06
N LEU A 67 4.26 -11.15 1.30
CA LEU A 67 5.05 -10.06 0.72
C LEU A 67 6.01 -10.66 -0.32
N PHE A 68 6.01 -10.14 -1.54
CA PHE A 68 6.90 -10.57 -2.60
C PHE A 68 7.87 -9.44 -2.94
N ASP A 69 9.13 -9.62 -2.57
CA ASP A 69 10.24 -8.78 -2.98
C ASP A 69 10.82 -9.30 -4.30
N LEU A 70 10.65 -8.50 -5.35
CA LEU A 70 11.04 -8.87 -6.72
C LEU A 70 12.48 -8.54 -7.06
N GLU A 71 13.15 -7.73 -6.23
CA GLU A 71 14.57 -7.42 -6.40
C GLU A 71 15.41 -8.66 -6.11
N ASN A 72 15.05 -9.35 -5.03
CA ASN A 72 15.73 -10.57 -4.60
C ASN A 72 15.01 -11.85 -5.05
N GLY A 73 13.79 -11.73 -5.61
CA GLY A 73 12.94 -12.87 -5.95
C GLY A 73 12.44 -13.63 -4.73
N HIS A 74 12.46 -13.01 -3.55
CA HIS A 74 12.12 -13.64 -2.29
C HIS A 74 10.66 -13.40 -1.90
N CYS A 75 9.99 -14.49 -1.52
CA CYS A 75 8.63 -14.47 -1.00
C CYS A 75 8.64 -14.64 0.52
N THR A 76 8.18 -13.63 1.25
CA THR A 76 7.99 -13.69 2.71
C THR A 76 6.53 -14.00 3.04
N MET A 77 6.31 -15.17 3.63
CA MET A 77 5.00 -15.59 4.11
C MET A 77 4.70 -14.91 5.45
N LEU A 78 3.58 -14.20 5.52
CA LEU A 78 3.13 -13.46 6.71
C LEU A 78 1.97 -14.17 7.42
N HIS A 79 1.20 -14.97 6.68
CA HIS A 79 0.09 -15.77 7.22
C HIS A 79 0.02 -17.12 6.48
N PRO A 80 -0.47 -18.22 7.09
CA PRO A 80 -0.57 -19.53 6.44
C PRO A 80 -1.36 -19.53 5.12
N GLY A 81 -2.28 -18.58 4.93
CA GLY A 81 -2.99 -18.41 3.66
C GLY A 81 -2.08 -18.10 2.46
N GLY A 82 -0.85 -17.64 2.70
CA GLY A 82 0.15 -17.35 1.67
C GLY A 82 1.07 -18.52 1.32
N ARG A 83 0.90 -19.69 1.96
CA ARG A 83 1.77 -20.86 1.75
C ARG A 83 1.83 -21.28 0.29
N GLN A 84 0.68 -21.56 -0.32
CA GLN A 84 0.60 -21.98 -1.71
C GLN A 84 1.09 -20.89 -2.67
N MET A 85 0.82 -19.63 -2.36
CA MET A 85 1.34 -18.51 -3.15
C MET A 85 2.87 -18.51 -3.17
N LYS A 86 3.49 -18.66 -2.00
CA LYS A 86 4.95 -18.77 -1.89
C LYS A 86 5.48 -19.97 -2.66
N GLU A 87 4.93 -21.16 -2.41
CA GLU A 87 5.38 -22.42 -3.02
C GLU A 87 5.25 -22.40 -4.55
N ASN A 88 4.15 -21.86 -5.07
CA ASN A 88 3.91 -21.79 -6.51
C ASN A 88 4.74 -20.70 -7.18
N TRP A 89 4.93 -19.54 -6.55
CA TRP A 89 5.49 -18.38 -7.24
C TRP A 89 6.98 -18.16 -7.02
N GLU A 90 7.56 -18.58 -5.89
CA GLU A 90 8.98 -18.37 -5.59
C GLU A 90 9.90 -19.06 -6.63
N ASN A 91 9.42 -20.13 -7.27
CA ASN A 91 10.15 -20.86 -8.31
C ASN A 91 9.54 -20.74 -9.72
N ASP A 92 8.37 -20.11 -9.87
CA ASP A 92 7.76 -19.89 -11.17
C ASP A 92 8.32 -18.62 -11.82
N ARG A 93 9.17 -18.83 -12.81
CA ARG A 93 9.79 -17.74 -13.56
C ARG A 93 8.78 -16.92 -14.36
N ALA A 94 7.70 -17.50 -14.87
CA ALA A 94 6.73 -16.76 -15.67
C ALA A 94 5.97 -15.74 -14.82
N VAL A 95 5.47 -16.16 -13.65
CA VAL A 95 4.77 -15.27 -12.72
C VAL A 95 5.72 -14.21 -12.16
N THR A 96 6.92 -14.63 -11.75
CA THR A 96 7.92 -13.71 -11.21
C THR A 96 8.39 -12.69 -12.25
N ASP A 97 8.66 -13.11 -13.50
CA ASP A 97 9.08 -12.23 -14.58
C ASP A 97 7.96 -11.24 -14.96
N PHE A 98 6.70 -11.68 -14.93
CA PHE A 98 5.56 -10.78 -15.13
C PHE A 98 5.54 -9.69 -14.06
N PHE A 99 5.56 -10.06 -12.78
CA PHE A 99 5.52 -9.07 -11.71
C PHE A 99 6.74 -8.15 -11.73
N ARG A 100 7.93 -8.66 -12.07
CA ARG A 100 9.15 -7.86 -12.25
C ARG A 100 9.01 -6.86 -13.40
N LYS A 101 8.44 -7.27 -14.53
CA LYS A 101 8.16 -6.37 -15.66
C LYS A 101 7.22 -5.25 -15.25
N VAL A 102 6.12 -5.57 -14.56
CA VAL A 102 5.14 -4.57 -14.10
C VAL A 102 5.78 -3.60 -13.11
N SER A 103 6.56 -4.10 -12.15
CA SER A 103 7.04 -3.30 -11.03
C SER A 103 8.34 -2.53 -11.32
N MET A 104 9.34 -3.17 -11.94
CA MET A 104 10.65 -2.56 -12.22
C MET A 104 10.74 -1.95 -13.62
N GLY A 105 9.86 -2.38 -14.55
CA GLY A 105 9.78 -1.86 -15.91
C GLY A 105 8.69 -0.81 -16.06
N ASP A 106 7.43 -1.25 -16.07
CA ASP A 106 6.29 -0.40 -16.38
C ASP A 106 6.11 0.70 -15.33
N CYS A 107 6.13 0.34 -14.04
CA CYS A 107 5.98 1.31 -12.95
C CYS A 107 7.13 2.33 -12.91
N ARG A 108 8.36 1.92 -13.22
CA ARG A 108 9.50 2.85 -13.38
C ARG A 108 9.22 3.90 -14.47
N ALA A 109 8.70 3.45 -15.61
CA ALA A 109 8.37 4.34 -16.73
C ALA A 109 7.22 5.30 -16.37
N TRP A 110 6.19 4.80 -15.68
CA TRP A 110 5.08 5.63 -15.20
C TRP A 110 5.55 6.67 -14.18
N LEU A 111 6.30 6.27 -13.17
CA LEU A 111 6.82 7.15 -12.14
C LEU A 111 7.65 8.28 -12.75
N GLN A 112 8.53 7.97 -13.70
CA GLN A 112 9.32 8.98 -14.40
C GLN A 112 8.44 9.98 -15.18
N ALA A 113 7.43 9.48 -15.91
CA ALA A 113 6.52 10.35 -16.65
C ALA A 113 5.70 11.26 -15.73
N PHE A 114 5.21 10.73 -14.61
CA PHE A 114 4.45 11.50 -13.62
C PHE A 114 5.31 12.54 -12.91
N LEU A 115 6.54 12.19 -12.52
CA LEU A 115 7.46 13.13 -11.86
C LEU A 115 7.83 14.31 -12.76
N VAL A 116 8.10 14.07 -14.06
CA VAL A 116 8.38 15.17 -15.02
C VAL A 116 7.18 16.11 -15.15
N ARG A 117 5.96 15.55 -15.23
CA ARG A 117 4.73 16.35 -15.30
C ARG A 117 4.50 17.13 -14.01
N TRP A 118 4.74 16.51 -12.87
CA TRP A 118 4.61 17.13 -11.55
C TRP A 118 5.59 18.31 -11.38
N GLU A 119 6.86 18.11 -11.73
CA GLU A 119 7.88 19.17 -11.66
C GLU A 119 7.51 20.36 -12.55
N LYS A 120 6.99 20.09 -13.77
CA LYS A 120 6.49 21.15 -14.65
C LYS A 120 5.32 21.92 -14.02
N MET A 121 4.37 21.23 -13.38
CA MET A 121 3.26 21.88 -12.67
C MET A 121 3.77 22.75 -11.52
N LEU A 122 4.71 22.24 -10.72
CA LEU A 122 5.31 23.00 -9.62
C LEU A 122 6.02 24.27 -10.11
N LYS A 123 6.77 24.20 -11.21
CA LYS A 123 7.44 25.36 -11.83
C LYS A 123 6.46 26.37 -12.45
N THR A 124 5.28 25.91 -12.87
CA THR A 124 4.23 26.75 -13.46
C THR A 124 3.31 27.36 -12.40
N SER A 125 3.34 26.84 -11.17
CA SER A 125 2.68 27.49 -10.05
C SER A 125 3.37 28.82 -9.78
N ALA A 126 2.70 29.93 -10.11
CA ALA A 126 3.14 31.26 -9.71
C ALA A 126 3.41 31.26 -8.18
N PRO A 127 4.36 32.07 -7.69
CA PRO A 127 4.47 32.30 -6.25
C PRO A 127 3.08 32.67 -5.74
N LEU A 128 2.67 32.14 -4.58
CA LEU A 128 1.52 32.70 -3.88
C LEU A 128 1.77 34.21 -3.84
N THR A 129 0.96 34.97 -4.56
CA THR A 129 1.03 36.42 -4.49
C THR A 129 0.72 36.73 -3.04
N THR A 130 1.72 37.23 -2.30
CA THR A 130 1.54 37.81 -0.99
C THR A 130 0.69 39.06 -1.16
N GLY A 131 -0.62 38.86 -1.31
CA GLY A 131 -1.60 39.94 -1.18
C GLY A 131 -1.50 40.48 0.25
N PRO A 132 -1.67 41.80 0.46
CA PRO A 132 -1.62 42.36 1.80
C PRO A 132 -2.70 41.70 2.65
N SER A 133 -2.25 40.97 3.67
CA SER A 133 -3.12 40.36 4.66
C SER A 133 -3.82 41.48 5.42
N THR A 134 -5.09 41.72 5.10
CA THR A 134 -5.98 42.58 5.87
C THR A 134 -7.30 41.84 5.97
N VAL A 135 -7.43 41.10 7.07
CA VAL A 135 -8.46 41.19 8.12
C VAL A 135 -8.45 39.84 8.84
N GLN A 136 -7.97 39.83 10.08
CA GLN A 136 -8.17 38.70 10.99
C GLN A 136 -9.68 38.53 11.25
N PRO A 137 -10.23 37.30 11.12
CA PRO A 137 -11.39 36.93 11.89
C PRO A 137 -10.90 36.56 13.29
N THR A 138 -11.21 37.39 14.29
CA THR A 138 -11.10 36.98 15.69
C THR A 138 -12.13 35.88 15.94
N ALA A 139 -11.69 34.62 15.88
CA ALA A 139 -12.47 33.48 16.34
C ALA A 139 -12.27 33.31 17.86
N PRO A 140 -13.32 33.02 18.64
CA PRO A 140 -13.17 32.76 20.07
C PRO A 140 -12.28 31.52 20.31
N ALA A 141 -11.41 31.61 21.30
CA ALA A 141 -10.48 30.56 21.69
C ALA A 141 -11.22 29.24 21.94
N SER A 142 -10.97 28.24 21.09
CA SER A 142 -11.50 26.89 21.23
C SER A 142 -10.74 26.15 22.33
N ASN A 143 -11.43 25.83 23.43
CA ASN A 143 -10.91 25.09 24.59
C ASN A 143 -10.73 23.57 24.34
N HIS A 144 -10.50 23.15 23.10
CA HIS A 144 -10.48 21.73 22.73
C HIS A 144 -9.29 20.94 23.28
N ILE A 145 -8.22 21.63 23.70
CA ILE A 145 -7.01 21.00 24.27
C ILE A 145 -7.24 20.52 25.71
N SER A 146 -8.15 21.15 26.46
CA SER A 146 -8.45 20.74 27.84
C SER A 146 -9.21 19.41 27.94
N TRP A 147 -9.96 19.03 26.90
CA TRP A 147 -10.76 17.79 26.91
C TRP A 147 -9.90 16.54 26.76
N ILE A 148 -8.84 16.62 25.95
CA ILE A 148 -7.98 15.47 25.63
C ILE A 148 -7.10 15.09 26.82
N THR A 149 -6.65 16.07 27.62
CA THR A 149 -5.79 15.82 28.78
C THR A 149 -6.53 15.18 29.95
N THR A 150 -7.82 15.50 30.17
CA THR A 150 -8.62 14.89 31.24
C THR A 150 -8.98 13.42 30.94
N GLY A 151 -9.29 13.08 29.68
CA GLY A 151 -9.66 11.71 29.31
C GLY A 151 -8.52 10.70 29.50
N VAL A 152 -7.31 11.08 29.06
CA VAL A 152 -6.12 10.20 29.13
C VAL A 152 -5.71 9.91 30.58
N LEU A 153 -5.79 10.90 31.47
CA LEU A 153 -5.43 10.69 32.89
C LEU A 153 -6.38 9.70 33.58
N THR A 154 -7.69 9.79 33.29
CA THR A 154 -8.68 8.89 33.91
C THR A 154 -8.52 7.44 33.45
N SER A 155 -8.14 7.19 32.20
CA SER A 155 -7.92 5.82 31.71
C SER A 155 -6.72 5.13 32.35
N PHE A 156 -5.64 5.87 32.65
CA PHE A 156 -4.46 5.29 33.31
C PHE A 156 -4.74 4.92 34.77
N VAL A 157 -5.52 5.74 35.48
CA VAL A 157 -5.91 5.46 36.88
C VAL A 157 -6.80 4.22 36.95
N ILE A 158 -7.78 4.09 36.03
CA ILE A 158 -8.66 2.92 35.98
C ILE A 158 -7.87 1.64 35.66
N MET A 159 -6.93 1.69 34.71
CA MET A 159 -6.09 0.53 34.39
C MET A 159 -5.21 0.11 35.58
N GLY A 160 -4.63 1.07 36.31
CA GLY A 160 -3.82 0.79 37.50
C GLY A 160 -4.63 0.12 38.62
N ILE A 161 -5.87 0.56 38.86
CA ILE A 161 -6.76 -0.05 39.86
C ILE A 161 -7.15 -1.47 39.46
N ILE A 162 -7.49 -1.71 38.19
CA ILE A 162 -7.84 -3.04 37.69
C ILE A 162 -6.67 -4.02 37.85
N ILE A 163 -5.44 -3.59 37.55
CA ILE A 163 -4.24 -4.41 37.71
C ILE A 163 -4.00 -4.75 39.18
N ALA A 164 -4.20 -3.80 40.09
CA ALA A 164 -4.04 -4.01 41.53
C ALA A 164 -5.13 -4.88 42.17
N CYS A 165 -6.30 -5.02 41.53
CA CYS A 165 -7.39 -5.89 42.02
C CYS A 165 -7.31 -7.33 41.50
N ILE A 166 -6.50 -7.59 40.46
CA ILE A 166 -6.34 -8.92 39.85
C ILE A 166 -5.12 -9.66 40.43
N HIS A 167 -4.28 -8.98 41.21
CA HIS A 167 -3.08 -9.54 41.86
C HIS A 167 -3.19 -9.47 43.39
#